data_AF-A0A2V6CYC9-F1
#
_entry.id   AF-A0A2V6CYC9-F1
#
_cell.length_a   1.000
_cell.length_b   1.000
_cell.length_c   1.000
_cell.angle_alpha   90.00
_cell.angle_beta   90.00
_cell.angle_gamma   90.00
#
_symmetry.space_group_name_H-M   'P 1'
#
loop_
_entity.id
_entity.type
_entity.pdbx_description
1 polymer ?
#
loop_
_entity_poly.entity_id
_entity_poly.type
_entity_poly.pdbx_seq_one_letter_code
_entity_poly.pdbx_strand_id
1 'polypeptide(L)'
;MARQFKPVRFFVMMATAALVVAGVAAFYTHRAAHGRTGQERAAYSIGEKAGEQAPAGAKLPTDADLNMMAQKYFKQQGSGEQERWDLAFENGYTDGFKKTHHRK
;
A
#
# COMPACT_ATOMS: atom_id res chain seq x y z
N MET A 1 -30.08 30.31 31.11
CA MET A 1 -28.66 30.20 31.50
C MET A 1 -27.80 30.28 30.25
N ALA A 2 -27.08 31.38 30.04
CA ALA A 2 -26.13 31.50 28.94
C ALA A 2 -24.90 30.65 29.28
N ARG A 3 -24.66 29.55 28.55
CA ARG A 3 -23.40 28.81 28.63
C ARG A 3 -22.29 29.78 28.23
N GLN A 4 -21.45 30.17 29.19
CA GLN A 4 -20.33 31.08 28.98
C GLN A 4 -19.41 30.49 27.90
N PHE A 5 -19.36 31.15 26.73
CA PHE A 5 -18.51 30.73 25.64
C PHE A 5 -17.05 30.85 26.09
N LYS A 6 -16.35 29.71 26.17
CA LYS A 6 -14.93 29.65 26.54
C LYS A 6 -14.12 29.49 25.26
N PRO A 7 -13.61 30.58 24.67
CA PRO A 7 -12.97 30.54 23.35
C PRO A 7 -11.80 29.57 23.31
N VAL A 8 -10.98 29.51 24.36
CA VAL A 8 -9.85 28.57 24.46
C VAL A 8 -10.32 27.11 24.35
N ARG A 9 -11.38 26.72 25.05
CA ARG A 9 -11.92 25.35 24.99
C ARG A 9 -12.50 25.04 23.61
N PHE A 10 -13.12 26.03 22.97
CA PHE A 10 -13.66 25.88 21.62
C PHE A 10 -12.56 25.69 20.57
N PHE A 11 -11.49 26.48 20.63
CA PHE A 11 -10.33 26.33 19.74
C PHE A 11 -9.61 24.99 19.96
N VAL A 12 -9.43 24.56 21.21
CA VAL A 12 -8.83 23.25 21.52
C VAL A 12 -9.69 22.11 20.96
N MET A 13 -11.02 22.17 21.16
CA MET A 13 -11.94 21.17 20.57
C MET A 13 -11.86 21.15 19.04
N MET A 14 -11.86 22.31 18.39
CA MET A 14 -11.78 22.41 16.92
C MET A 14 -10.44 21.92 16.37
N ALA A 15 -9.33 22.29 17.01
CA ALA A 15 -8.01 21.81 16.62
C ALA A 15 -7.89 20.28 16.77
N THR A 16 -8.44 19.73 17.87
CA THR A 16 -8.44 18.28 18.10
C THR A 16 -9.29 17.56 17.04
N ALA A 17 -10.48 18.07 16.73
CA ALA A 17 -11.34 17.53 15.68
C ALA A 17 -10.65 17.56 14.31
N ALA A 18 -10.00 18.69 13.96
CA ALA A 18 -9.25 18.82 12.72
C ALA A 18 -8.08 17.82 12.63
N LEU A 19 -7.35 17.63 13.72
CA LEU A 19 -6.22 16.69 13.77
C LEU A 19 -6.69 15.23 13.63
N VAL A 20 -7.80 14.87 14.27
CA VAL A 20 -8.43 13.55 14.10
C VAL A 20 -8.87 13.34 12.65
N VAL A 21 -9.59 14.30 12.05
CA VAL A 21 -10.06 14.19 10.66
C VAL A 21 -8.89 14.11 9.68
N ALA A 22 -7.87 14.96 9.85
CA ALA A 22 -6.68 14.95 9.02
C ALA A 22 -5.87 13.65 9.17
N GLY A 23 -5.71 13.16 10.40
CA GLY A 23 -5.03 11.89 10.67
C GLY A 23 -5.77 10.70 10.07
N VAL A 24 -7.09 10.66 10.17
CA VAL A 24 -7.93 9.62 9.54
C VAL A 24 -7.81 9.71 8.02
N ALA A 25 -7.94 10.89 7.42
CA ALA A 25 -7.81 11.07 5.98
C ALA A 25 -6.44 10.61 5.48
N ALA A 26 -5.35 11.03 6.13
CA ALA A 26 -3.98 10.63 5.82
C ALA A 26 -3.77 9.12 5.98
N PHE A 27 -4.36 8.51 7.03
CA PHE A 27 -4.29 7.07 7.24
C PHE A 27 -5.03 6.30 6.13
N TYR A 28 -6.18 6.79 5.67
CA TYR A 28 -6.94 6.18 4.58
C TYR A 28 -6.29 6.40 3.20
N THR A 29 -5.65 7.54 2.94
CA THR A 29 -4.92 7.79 1.69
C THR A 29 -3.58 7.06 1.64
N HIS A 30 -2.81 7.06 2.72
CA HIS A 30 -1.65 6.15 2.85
C HIS A 30 -2.11 4.69 2.80
N ARG A 31 -3.35 4.39 3.21
CA ARG A 31 -3.91 3.06 3.06
C ARG A 31 -4.03 2.65 1.59
N ALA A 32 -4.54 3.55 0.77
CA ALA A 32 -4.87 3.33 -0.63
C ALA A 32 -3.65 3.10 -1.53
N ALA A 33 -2.50 3.70 -1.21
CA ALA A 33 -1.26 3.55 -1.99
C ALA A 33 -0.68 2.12 -1.98
N HIS A 34 -1.02 1.30 -0.97
CA HIS A 34 -0.46 -0.05 -0.79
C HIS A 34 -1.47 -1.17 -1.07
N GLY A 35 -2.57 -0.92 -1.79
CA GLY A 35 -3.67 -1.87 -1.94
C GLY A 35 -4.82 -1.57 -0.97
N ARG A 36 -6.04 -1.68 -1.51
CA ARG A 36 -7.30 -1.27 -0.91
C ARG A 36 -7.70 -2.18 0.25
N THR A 37 -7.23 -3.44 0.26
CA THR A 37 -7.49 -4.45 1.30
C THR A 37 -6.21 -4.93 1.98
N GLY A 38 -6.34 -5.56 3.16
CA GLY A 38 -5.19 -6.15 3.90
C GLY A 38 -4.42 -7.21 3.09
N GLN A 39 -5.15 -7.94 2.23
CA GLN A 39 -4.59 -8.98 1.36
C GLN A 39 -3.83 -8.38 0.18
N GLU A 40 -4.38 -7.36 -0.47
CA GLU A 40 -3.67 -6.62 -1.53
C GLU A 40 -2.37 -5.99 -1.00
N ARG A 41 -2.36 -5.49 0.24
CA ARG A 41 -1.14 -4.99 0.89
C ARG A 41 -0.10 -6.06 1.14
N ALA A 42 -0.53 -7.24 1.58
CA ALA A 42 0.37 -8.36 1.75
C ALA A 42 0.95 -8.77 0.40
N ALA A 43 0.11 -8.87 -0.64
CA ALA A 43 0.52 -9.16 -2.01
C ALA A 43 1.55 -8.14 -2.53
N TYR A 44 1.26 -6.85 -2.40
CA TYR A 44 2.16 -5.76 -2.79
C TYR A 44 3.49 -5.84 -2.06
N SER A 45 3.50 -6.04 -0.73
CA SER A 45 4.74 -6.13 0.04
C SER A 45 5.57 -7.36 -0.34
N ILE A 46 4.93 -8.50 -0.62
CA ILE A 46 5.63 -9.71 -1.08
C ILE A 46 6.21 -9.45 -2.47
N GLY A 47 5.43 -8.84 -3.37
CA GLY A 47 5.87 -8.41 -4.69
C GLY A 47 7.08 -7.49 -4.60
N GLU A 48 7.00 -6.41 -3.82
CA GLU A 48 8.08 -5.43 -3.63
C GLU A 48 9.37 -6.10 -3.18
N LYS A 49 9.31 -6.96 -2.15
CA LYS A 49 10.49 -7.72 -1.70
C LYS A 49 11.04 -8.66 -2.76
N ALA A 50 10.17 -9.32 -3.54
CA ALA A 50 10.59 -10.20 -4.62
C ALA A 50 11.24 -9.43 -5.77
N GLY A 51 10.75 -8.22 -6.07
CA GLY A 51 11.35 -7.31 -7.05
C GLY A 51 12.69 -6.75 -6.59
N GLU A 52 12.81 -6.37 -5.31
CA GLU A 52 14.07 -5.91 -4.71
C GLU A 52 15.15 -7.01 -4.70
N GLN A 53 14.75 -8.27 -4.54
CA GLN A 53 15.65 -9.43 -4.53
C GLN A 53 15.99 -9.95 -5.93
N ALA A 54 15.44 -9.35 -6.99
CA ALA A 54 15.79 -9.76 -8.34
C ALA A 54 17.31 -9.59 -8.56
N PRO A 55 17.95 -10.50 -9.32
CA PRO A 55 19.40 -10.42 -9.55
C PRO A 55 19.79 -9.13 -10.26
N ALA A 56 20.86 -8.47 -9.79
CA ALA A 56 21.39 -7.26 -10.41
C ALA A 56 21.66 -7.49 -11.92
N GLY A 57 21.05 -6.66 -12.77
CA GLY A 57 21.14 -6.78 -14.23
C GLY A 57 20.10 -7.70 -14.88
N ALA A 58 19.19 -8.28 -14.11
CA ALA A 58 17.99 -8.93 -14.65
C ALA A 58 17.18 -7.92 -15.47
N LYS A 59 16.43 -8.42 -16.46
CA LYS A 59 15.37 -7.64 -17.11
C LYS A 59 14.11 -7.75 -16.28
N LEU A 60 13.28 -6.71 -16.34
CA LEU A 60 11.93 -6.81 -15.79
C LEU A 60 11.22 -8.00 -16.46
N PRO A 61 10.65 -8.94 -15.69
CA PRO A 61 9.91 -10.07 -16.24
C PRO A 61 8.72 -9.59 -17.08
N THR A 62 8.23 -10.42 -18.01
CA THR A 62 7.04 -10.07 -18.78
C THR A 62 5.79 -10.09 -17.89
N ASP A 63 4.72 -9.43 -18.31
CA ASP A 63 3.44 -9.45 -17.57
C ASP A 63 2.93 -10.88 -17.33
N ALA A 64 3.14 -11.78 -18.30
CA ALA A 64 2.79 -13.19 -18.16
C ALA A 64 3.63 -13.91 -17.08
N ASP A 65 4.93 -13.61 -17.01
CA ASP A 65 5.82 -14.18 -15.99
C ASP A 65 5.49 -13.64 -14.59
N LEU A 66 5.18 -12.34 -14.50
CA LEU A 66 4.73 -11.69 -13.26
C LEU A 66 3.43 -12.30 -12.75
N ASN A 67 2.45 -12.50 -13.63
CA ASN A 67 1.18 -13.14 -13.29
C ASN A 67 1.40 -14.60 -12.82
N MET A 68 2.23 -15.39 -13.50
CA MET A 68 2.53 -16.75 -13.05
C MET A 68 3.23 -16.77 -11.67
N MET A 69 4.14 -15.83 -11.42
CA MET A 69 4.77 -15.67 -10.11
C MET A 69 3.74 -15.27 -9.05
N ALA A 70 2.89 -14.31 -9.35
CA ALA A 70 1.82 -13.85 -8.47
C ALA A 70 0.92 -15.02 -8.07
N GLN A 71 0.42 -15.79 -9.04
CA GLN A 71 -0.41 -16.97 -8.78
C GLN A 71 0.29 -18.02 -7.92
N LYS A 72 1.60 -18.22 -8.10
CA LYS A 72 2.38 -19.14 -7.29
C LYS A 72 2.44 -18.67 -5.83
N TYR A 73 2.69 -17.39 -5.61
CA TYR A 73 2.67 -16.81 -4.26
C TYR A 73 1.27 -16.79 -3.67
N PHE A 74 0.23 -16.55 -4.47
CA PHE A 74 -1.16 -16.62 -4.05
C PHE A 74 -1.52 -18.01 -3.52
N LYS A 75 -1.13 -19.07 -4.23
CA LYS A 75 -1.36 -20.46 -3.78
C LYS A 75 -0.62 -20.81 -2.49
N GLN A 76 0.49 -20.15 -2.20
CA GLN A 76 1.29 -20.42 -1.01
C GLN A 76 0.86 -19.59 0.22
N GLN A 77 0.56 -18.32 0.00
CA GLN A 77 0.41 -17.31 1.06
C GLN A 77 -0.79 -16.37 0.85
N GLY A 78 -1.42 -16.43 -0.33
CA GLY A 78 -2.55 -15.61 -0.69
C GLY A 78 -3.85 -16.10 -0.08
N SER A 79 -4.77 -15.15 0.09
CA SER A 79 -6.16 -15.41 0.45
C SER A 79 -7.02 -14.32 -0.15
N GLY A 80 -8.32 -14.60 -0.35
CA GLY A 80 -9.28 -13.65 -0.91
C GLY A 80 -9.37 -13.71 -2.43
N GLU A 81 -9.61 -12.56 -3.05
CA GLU A 81 -9.84 -12.42 -4.49
C GLU A 81 -8.51 -12.46 -5.25
N GLN A 82 -8.30 -13.54 -6.00
CA GLN A 82 -7.03 -13.81 -6.67
C GLN A 82 -6.62 -12.71 -7.65
N GLU A 83 -7.54 -12.21 -8.47
CA GLU A 83 -7.23 -11.17 -9.47
C GLU A 83 -6.67 -9.88 -8.85
N ARG A 84 -7.28 -9.43 -7.74
CA ARG A 84 -6.79 -8.23 -7.02
C ARG A 84 -5.48 -8.48 -6.31
N TRP A 85 -5.30 -9.68 -5.78
CA TRP A 85 -4.06 -10.08 -5.15
C TRP A 85 -2.93 -10.11 -6.18
N ASP A 86 -3.17 -10.70 -7.35
CA ASP A 86 -2.19 -10.81 -8.42
C ASP A 86 -1.78 -9.41 -8.91
N LEU A 87 -2.76 -8.54 -9.20
CA LEU A 87 -2.49 -7.16 -9.62
C LEU A 87 -1.68 -6.37 -8.56
N ALA A 88 -1.98 -6.55 -7.27
CA ALA A 88 -1.26 -5.88 -6.21
C ALA A 88 0.18 -6.39 -6.09
N PHE A 89 0.41 -7.70 -6.25
CA PHE A 89 1.73 -8.30 -6.31
C PHE A 89 2.56 -7.78 -7.49
N GLU A 90 1.99 -7.74 -8.69
CA GLU A 90 2.67 -7.26 -9.91
C GLU A 90 3.14 -5.81 -9.78
N ASN A 91 2.28 -4.94 -9.25
CA ASN A 91 2.61 -3.55 -8.95
C ASN A 91 3.75 -3.44 -7.94
N GLY A 92 3.66 -4.20 -6.83
CA GLY A 92 4.71 -4.25 -5.82
C GLY A 92 6.04 -4.70 -6.41
N TYR A 93 6.04 -5.79 -7.17
CA TYR A 93 7.24 -6.32 -7.82
C TYR A 93 7.90 -5.28 -8.71
N THR A 94 7.11 -4.60 -9.54
CA THR A 94 7.61 -3.58 -10.44
C THR A 94 8.26 -2.41 -9.68
N ASP A 95 7.66 -1.97 -8.59
CA ASP A 95 8.19 -0.88 -7.78
C ASP A 95 9.48 -1.27 -7.05
N GLY A 96 9.51 -2.46 -6.43
CA GLY A 96 10.71 -3.00 -5.77
C GLY A 96 11.87 -3.25 -6.74
N PHE A 97 11.54 -3.74 -7.94
CA PHE A 97 12.51 -3.92 -9.02
C PHE A 97 13.10 -2.57 -9.45
N LYS A 98 12.27 -1.56 -9.72
CA LYS A 98 12.74 -0.21 -10.12
C LYS A 98 13.65 0.43 -9.07
N LYS A 99 13.34 0.24 -7.79
CA LYS A 99 14.10 0.78 -6.66
C LYS A 99 15.53 0.26 -6.58
N THR A 100 15.74 -1.01 -6.94
CA THR A 100 17.04 -1.69 -6.87
C THR A 100 17.76 -1.75 -8.22
N HIS A 101 17.01 -1.70 -9.31
CA HIS A 101 17.50 -1.83 -10.68
C HIS A 101 17.35 -0.53 -11.46
N HIS A 102 17.61 0.61 -10.80
CA HIS A 102 17.60 1.92 -11.44
C HIS A 102 18.35 1.85 -12.79
N ARG A 103 17.57 1.98 -13.86
CA ARG A 103 18.06 2.08 -15.23
C ARG A 103 19.05 3.24 -15.26
N LYS A 104 20.33 2.95 -15.47
CA LYS A 104 21.24 3.94 -16.05
C LYS A 104 20.89 4.11 -17.53
#